data_AF-A0A836HDX9-F1
#
_entry.id   AF-A0A836HDX9-F1
#
_cell.length_a   1.000
_cell.length_b   1.000
_cell.length_c   1.000
_cell.angle_alpha   90.00
_cell.angle_beta   90.00
_cell.angle_gamma   90.00
#
_symmetry.space_group_name_H-M   'P 1'
#
loop_
_entity.id
_entity.type
_entity.pdbx_description
1 polymer ?
#
loop_
_entity_poly.entity_id
_entity_poly.type
_entity_poly.pdbx_seq_one_letter_code
_entity_poly.pdbx_strand_id
1 'polypeptide(L)'
;MHSEVTLSIDARKWAETIEAAGANCLLSAVSAKNVTHVLSTATVRAPQKQLWAAVSNVVPAMLKNAHGVSILTALVRYGTTATVEQVASKLNESDGGVWSFADAPKKELTKCLSHLLERLVYREDCHGESYKALLSRLKATKKQALMTSSFTLPAAARLALVDDTFAAALLSSSEAQKSLAKSCQNASTTAAAEEFCRILFERSTDERAGNFVWKALAASMKANAEAHPREAILALLAAHAPLPLVNKMTNAMAQWPTVRDLCVRDSYAHIVAHLLERCDDEKAGNELVAAVIKQETDVIERMSARKSAQHHLLAVLSAKPSYGHTLEKSLGASQAKSLAAARVRFANATQPKAITTQQAILDKLTKLHSTTSSSFGAGSKRLRD
;
A
#
# COMPACT_ATOMS: atom_id res chain seq x y z
N MET A 1 38.68 -9.16 -9.50
CA MET A 1 37.28 -9.16 -9.03
C MET A 1 37.23 -9.92 -7.72
N HIS A 2 37.21 -9.25 -6.57
CA HIS A 2 36.93 -9.92 -5.30
C HIS A 2 35.43 -10.20 -5.24
N SER A 3 35.05 -11.47 -5.10
CA SER A 3 33.66 -11.85 -4.81
C SER A 3 33.27 -11.20 -3.49
N GLU A 4 32.25 -10.33 -3.48
CA GLU A 4 31.67 -9.86 -2.22
C GLU A 4 31.16 -11.07 -1.44
N VAL A 5 31.66 -11.25 -0.20
CA VAL A 5 31.21 -12.33 0.67
C VAL A 5 29.82 -11.97 1.19
N THR A 6 28.84 -12.85 0.97
CA THR A 6 27.43 -12.61 1.33
C THR A 6 26.87 -13.76 2.17
N LEU A 7 25.85 -13.46 2.98
CA LEU A 7 25.17 -14.48 3.77
C LEU A 7 24.37 -15.38 2.83
N SER A 8 24.67 -16.67 2.84
CA SER A 8 23.95 -17.68 2.05
C SER A 8 22.54 -17.96 2.59
N ILE A 9 21.76 -18.78 1.88
CA ILE A 9 20.46 -19.27 2.40
C ILE A 9 20.65 -20.31 3.52
N ASP A 10 21.83 -20.93 3.65
CA ASP A 10 22.12 -21.84 4.75
C ASP A 10 22.50 -21.08 6.02
N ALA A 11 21.54 -20.92 6.93
CA ALA A 11 21.72 -20.19 8.18
C ALA A 11 22.83 -20.74 9.09
N ARG A 12 23.16 -22.03 8.97
CA ARG A 12 24.20 -22.67 9.79
C ARG A 12 25.59 -22.07 9.53
N LYS A 13 25.79 -21.47 8.35
CA LYS A 13 27.06 -20.86 7.93
C LYS A 13 27.17 -19.38 8.26
N TRP A 14 26.10 -18.75 8.75
CA TRP A 14 26.08 -17.30 8.95
C TRP A 14 27.10 -16.83 9.98
N ALA A 15 27.22 -17.53 11.12
CA ALA A 15 28.17 -17.15 12.17
C ALA A 15 29.61 -17.14 11.64
N GLU A 16 30.04 -18.24 11.02
CA GLU A 16 31.38 -18.36 10.42
C GLU A 16 31.62 -17.32 9.32
N THR A 17 30.60 -17.04 8.49
CA THR A 17 30.70 -16.03 7.42
C THR A 17 30.85 -14.62 8.00
N ILE A 18 30.12 -14.28 9.06
CA ILE A 18 30.18 -12.97 9.71
C ILE A 18 31.50 -12.80 10.46
N GLU A 19 31.99 -13.86 11.10
CA GLU A 19 33.30 -13.86 11.77
C GLU A 19 34.44 -13.64 10.77
N ALA A 20 34.40 -14.32 9.61
CA ALA A 20 35.44 -14.22 8.59
C ALA A 20 35.38 -12.91 7.78
N ALA A 21 34.19 -12.46 7.39
CA ALA A 21 34.01 -11.30 6.49
C ALA A 21 33.68 -9.99 7.23
N GLY A 22 33.43 -10.06 8.53
CA GLY A 22 33.04 -8.92 9.35
C GLY A 22 31.73 -8.26 8.91
N ALA A 23 31.60 -6.96 9.17
CA ALA A 23 30.39 -6.22 8.87
C ALA A 23 30.06 -6.18 7.36
N ASN A 24 31.05 -6.28 6.47
CA ASN A 24 30.87 -6.12 5.03
C ASN A 24 29.83 -7.08 4.45
N CYS A 25 29.79 -8.33 4.91
CA CYS A 25 28.80 -9.28 4.41
C CYS A 25 27.38 -8.89 4.82
N LEU A 26 27.18 -8.13 5.90
CA LEU A 26 25.87 -7.66 6.38
C LEU A 26 25.39 -6.40 5.67
N LEU A 27 26.25 -5.76 4.88
CA LEU A 27 25.93 -4.52 4.16
C LEU A 27 25.48 -4.77 2.70
N SER A 28 25.34 -6.03 2.28
CA SER A 28 24.94 -6.38 0.92
C SER A 28 23.44 -6.63 0.77
N ALA A 29 22.89 -6.30 -0.41
CA ALA A 29 21.50 -6.56 -0.74
C ALA A 29 21.16 -8.06 -0.73
N VAL A 30 22.11 -8.91 -1.16
CA VAL A 30 21.95 -10.37 -1.21
C VAL A 30 21.77 -10.94 0.20
N SER A 31 22.60 -10.51 1.15
CA SER A 31 22.48 -10.93 2.54
C SER A 31 21.14 -10.51 3.15
N ALA A 32 20.71 -9.26 2.95
CA ALA A 32 19.41 -8.80 3.45
C ALA A 32 18.24 -9.61 2.89
N LYS A 33 18.28 -9.95 1.59
CA LYS A 33 17.28 -10.81 0.94
C LYS A 33 17.28 -12.22 1.52
N ASN A 34 18.46 -12.84 1.64
CA ASN A 34 18.59 -14.22 2.12
C ASN A 34 18.17 -14.34 3.58
N VAL A 35 18.60 -13.42 4.44
CA VAL A 35 18.17 -13.37 5.85
C VAL A 35 16.65 -13.22 5.93
N THR A 36 16.07 -12.28 5.19
CA THR A 36 14.61 -12.07 5.21
C THR A 36 13.88 -13.35 4.79
N HIS A 37 14.32 -13.99 3.71
CA HIS A 37 13.73 -15.24 3.23
C HIS A 37 13.79 -16.33 4.30
N VAL A 38 14.99 -16.63 4.81
CA VAL A 38 15.20 -17.69 5.80
C VAL A 38 14.43 -17.44 7.09
N LEU A 39 14.47 -16.21 7.62
CA LEU A 39 13.74 -15.90 8.87
C LEU A 39 12.23 -15.93 8.69
N SER A 40 11.72 -15.61 7.49
CA SER A 40 10.29 -15.67 7.18
C SER A 40 9.74 -17.09 7.01
N THR A 41 10.59 -18.06 6.69
CA THR A 41 10.22 -19.47 6.44
C THR A 41 10.69 -20.42 7.54
N ALA A 42 11.52 -19.94 8.48
CA ALA A 42 12.02 -20.74 9.57
C ALA A 42 10.89 -21.22 10.50
N THR A 43 10.78 -22.53 10.64
CA THR A 43 9.84 -23.19 11.58
C THR A 43 10.42 -23.31 12.99
N VAL A 44 11.72 -23.05 13.15
CA VAL A 44 12.46 -23.12 14.41
C VAL A 44 13.17 -21.79 14.70
N ARG A 45 13.40 -21.48 15.99
CA ARG A 45 14.01 -20.21 16.42
C ARG A 45 15.54 -20.17 16.31
N ALA A 46 16.19 -21.28 15.96
CA ALA A 46 17.66 -21.38 15.94
C ALA A 46 18.35 -20.36 15.00
N PRO A 47 17.90 -20.17 13.74
CA PRO A 47 18.52 -19.18 12.83
C PRO A 47 18.50 -17.75 13.37
N GLN A 48 17.42 -17.38 14.08
CA GLN A 48 17.27 -16.05 14.67
C GLN A 48 18.28 -15.82 15.79
N LYS A 49 18.40 -16.79 16.71
CA LYS A 49 19.35 -16.72 17.83
C LYS A 49 20.80 -16.70 17.34
N GLN A 50 21.12 -17.55 16.37
CA GLN A 50 22.46 -17.62 15.77
C GLN A 50 22.83 -16.31 15.07
N LEU A 51 21.90 -15.77 14.27
CA LEU A 51 22.14 -14.50 13.59
C LEU A 51 22.36 -13.37 14.60
N TRP A 52 21.47 -13.23 15.59
CA TRP A 52 21.62 -12.16 16.59
C TRP A 52 22.96 -12.25 17.34
N ALA A 53 23.32 -13.44 17.81
CA ALA A 53 24.59 -13.65 18.50
C ALA A 53 25.77 -13.17 17.66
N ALA A 54 25.78 -13.49 16.36
CA ALA A 54 26.83 -13.10 15.42
C ALA A 54 26.83 -11.59 15.09
N VAL A 55 25.65 -10.94 15.04
CA VAL A 55 25.57 -9.53 14.59
C VAL A 55 25.60 -8.49 15.73
N SER A 56 25.40 -8.91 16.99
CA SER A 56 25.21 -7.99 18.13
C SER A 56 26.28 -6.90 18.28
N ASN A 57 27.55 -7.24 18.03
CA ASN A 57 28.69 -6.32 18.12
C ASN A 57 28.87 -5.41 16.90
N VAL A 58 28.22 -5.70 15.77
CA VAL A 58 28.35 -4.95 14.51
C VAL A 58 27.10 -4.12 14.18
N VAL A 59 26.09 -4.11 15.05
CA VAL A 59 24.87 -3.30 14.92
C VAL A 59 25.16 -1.82 14.62
N PRO A 60 26.13 -1.13 15.27
CA PRO A 60 26.43 0.26 14.94
C PRO A 60 26.85 0.50 13.48
N ALA A 61 27.51 -0.47 12.85
CA ALA A 61 27.85 -0.42 11.43
C ALA A 61 26.62 -0.70 10.56
N MET A 62 25.80 -1.67 10.95
CA MET A 62 24.55 -2.00 10.25
C MET A 62 23.57 -0.83 10.21
N LEU A 63 23.49 -0.03 11.28
CA LEU A 63 22.61 1.15 11.35
C LEU A 63 23.00 2.28 10.40
N LYS A 64 24.24 2.26 9.87
CA LYS A 64 24.73 3.24 8.90
C LYS A 64 24.47 2.82 7.44
N ASN A 65 23.81 1.68 7.20
CA ASN A 65 23.61 1.10 5.88
C ASN A 65 22.19 0.53 5.72
N ALA A 66 21.54 0.78 4.58
CA ALA A 66 20.15 0.36 4.34
C ALA A 66 19.93 -1.17 4.38
N HIS A 67 20.89 -1.96 3.90
CA HIS A 67 20.82 -3.42 3.93
C HIS A 67 21.07 -3.97 5.33
N GLY A 68 22.01 -3.37 6.06
CA GLY A 68 22.22 -3.66 7.48
C GLY A 68 20.96 -3.40 8.31
N VAL A 69 20.32 -2.24 8.12
CA VAL A 69 19.04 -1.92 8.75
C VAL A 69 17.95 -2.92 8.37
N SER A 70 17.89 -3.36 7.10
CA SER A 70 16.91 -4.36 6.65
C SER A 70 17.07 -5.71 7.36
N ILE A 71 18.31 -6.15 7.62
CA ILE A 71 18.59 -7.35 8.44
C ILE A 71 18.10 -7.15 9.88
N LEU A 72 18.36 -5.99 10.49
CA LEU A 72 17.82 -5.67 11.82
C LEU A 72 16.29 -5.65 11.83
N THR A 73 15.66 -5.13 10.78
CA THR A 73 14.20 -5.15 10.66
C THR A 73 13.65 -6.57 10.55
N ALA A 74 14.32 -7.47 9.82
CA ALA A 74 13.95 -8.88 9.78
C ALA A 74 14.08 -9.55 11.15
N LEU A 75 15.15 -9.24 11.90
CA LEU A 75 15.33 -9.71 13.28
C LEU A 75 14.21 -9.20 14.21
N VAL A 76 13.79 -7.94 14.09
CA VAL A 76 12.65 -7.42 14.87
C VAL A 76 11.34 -8.08 14.46
N ARG A 77 11.12 -8.29 13.16
CA ARG A 77 9.86 -8.83 12.62
C ARG A 77 9.66 -10.30 13.00
N TYR A 78 10.71 -11.11 12.91
CA TYR A 78 10.59 -12.57 13.07
C TYR A 78 11.21 -13.08 14.38
N GLY A 79 12.07 -12.29 15.02
CA GLY A 79 12.79 -12.68 16.24
C GLY A 79 11.92 -12.77 17.49
N THR A 80 12.51 -13.26 18.57
CA THR A 80 11.87 -13.33 19.89
C THR A 80 11.76 -11.96 20.55
N THR A 81 10.93 -11.82 21.57
CA THR A 81 10.85 -10.61 22.41
C THR A 81 12.22 -10.21 22.99
N ALA A 82 13.05 -11.19 23.37
CA ALA A 82 14.42 -10.95 23.81
C ALA A 82 15.31 -10.36 22.70
N THR A 83 15.16 -10.81 21.46
CA THR A 83 15.91 -10.25 20.31
C THR A 83 15.49 -8.80 20.07
N VAL A 84 14.19 -8.51 20.14
CA VAL A 84 13.66 -7.15 19.98
C VAL A 84 14.18 -6.22 21.06
N GLU A 85 14.19 -6.68 22.33
CA GLU A 85 14.74 -5.91 23.45
C GLU A 85 16.22 -5.59 23.24
N GLN A 86 17.02 -6.56 22.78
CA GLN A 86 18.44 -6.36 22.53
C GLN A 86 18.70 -5.42 21.34
N VAL A 87 17.88 -5.50 20.28
CA VAL A 87 17.91 -4.51 19.19
C VAL A 87 17.57 -3.12 19.75
N ALA A 88 16.49 -2.97 20.52
CA ALA A 88 16.09 -1.69 21.10
C ALA A 88 17.17 -1.09 22.03
N SER A 89 17.85 -1.93 22.83
CA SER A 89 19.02 -1.53 23.63
C SER A 89 20.11 -0.94 22.75
N LYS A 90 20.49 -1.62 21.66
CA LYS A 90 21.50 -1.10 20.72
C LYS A 90 21.07 0.18 20.01
N LEU A 91 19.77 0.35 19.73
CA LEU A 91 19.24 1.60 19.17
C LEU A 91 19.36 2.75 20.16
N ASN A 92 19.04 2.51 21.44
CA ASN A 92 19.15 3.51 22.51
C ASN A 92 20.61 3.94 22.75
N GLU A 93 21.57 3.03 22.57
CA GLU A 93 23.00 3.31 22.65
C GLU A 93 23.56 4.01 21.40
N SER A 94 22.87 3.88 20.27
CA SER A 94 23.24 4.51 19.00
C SER A 94 22.72 5.93 18.89
N ASP A 95 23.28 6.72 17.96
CA ASP A 95 22.93 8.11 17.61
C ASP A 95 21.73 8.69 18.40
N GLY A 96 22.05 9.27 19.56
CA GLY A 96 21.06 9.63 20.57
C GLY A 96 20.00 10.60 20.05
N GLY A 97 20.35 11.49 19.11
CA GLY A 97 19.44 12.48 18.54
C GLY A 97 18.36 11.88 17.66
N VAL A 98 18.71 10.88 16.83
CA VAL A 98 17.75 10.19 15.95
C VAL A 98 16.78 9.35 16.76
N TRP A 99 17.27 8.57 17.73
CA TRP A 99 16.43 7.65 18.54
C TRP A 99 15.82 8.31 19.79
N SER A 100 16.13 9.57 20.05
CA SER A 100 15.34 10.47 20.88
C SER A 100 14.32 11.28 20.07
N PHE A 101 14.28 11.11 18.74
CA PHE A 101 13.39 11.83 17.82
C PHE A 101 13.57 13.36 17.83
N ALA A 102 14.76 13.81 18.23
CA ALA A 102 15.14 15.23 18.17
C ALA A 102 15.65 15.59 16.77
N ASP A 103 16.34 14.65 16.11
CA ASP A 103 16.96 14.83 14.81
C ASP A 103 16.36 13.91 13.75
N ALA A 104 16.41 14.36 12.50
CA ALA A 104 16.06 13.52 11.36
C ALA A 104 17.24 12.58 11.02
N PRO A 105 16.99 11.29 10.71
CA PRO A 105 18.04 10.44 10.18
C PRO A 105 18.52 10.94 8.83
N LYS A 106 19.72 10.51 8.42
CA LYS A 106 20.24 10.75 7.06
C LYS A 106 19.21 10.33 6.00
N LYS A 107 19.09 11.14 4.94
CA LYS A 107 18.04 11.02 3.92
C LYS A 107 17.99 9.63 3.28
N GLU A 108 19.15 9.05 3.00
CA GLU A 108 19.31 7.72 2.40
C GLU A 108 18.91 6.57 3.34
N LEU A 109 18.93 6.79 4.66
CA LEU A 109 18.56 5.80 5.67
C LEU A 109 17.13 6.00 6.20
N THR A 110 16.50 7.15 5.94
CA THR A 110 15.18 7.49 6.51
C THR A 110 14.14 6.40 6.27
N LYS A 111 14.05 5.86 5.05
CA LYS A 111 13.05 4.85 4.69
C LYS A 111 13.25 3.54 5.46
N CYS A 112 14.46 2.99 5.48
CA CYS A 112 14.72 1.73 6.16
C CYS A 112 14.63 1.87 7.69
N LEU A 113 15.10 2.99 8.26
CA LEU A 113 14.98 3.25 9.68
C LEU A 113 13.51 3.47 10.10
N SER A 114 12.71 4.14 9.26
CA SER A 114 11.26 4.28 9.49
C SER A 114 10.58 2.92 9.55
N HIS A 115 10.93 2.01 8.63
CA HIS A 115 10.39 0.65 8.64
C HIS A 115 10.82 -0.15 9.88
N LEU A 116 12.08 -0.01 10.30
CA LEU A 116 12.56 -0.61 11.56
C LEU A 116 11.76 -0.09 12.77
N LEU A 117 11.59 1.23 12.87
CA LEU A 117 10.83 1.85 13.96
C LEU A 117 9.37 1.38 13.96
N GLU A 118 8.71 1.36 12.81
CA GLU A 118 7.33 0.87 12.69
C GLU A 118 7.21 -0.60 13.09
N ARG A 119 8.17 -1.45 12.68
CA ARG A 119 8.21 -2.87 13.09
C ARG A 119 8.47 -3.03 14.58
N LEU A 120 9.22 -2.14 15.22
CA LEU A 120 9.37 -2.13 16.68
C LEU A 120 8.01 -1.85 17.34
N VAL A 121 7.31 -0.79 16.94
CA VAL A 121 6.00 -0.46 17.50
C VAL A 121 4.98 -1.59 17.28
N TYR A 122 5.07 -2.32 16.16
CA TYR A 122 4.22 -3.48 15.88
C TYR A 122 4.37 -4.64 16.90
N ARG A 123 5.50 -4.71 17.63
CA ARG A 123 5.78 -5.78 18.60
C ARG A 123 5.14 -5.51 19.96
N GLU A 124 3.82 -5.50 19.99
CA GLU A 124 2.99 -5.31 21.20
C GLU A 124 3.30 -6.31 22.33
N ASP A 125 3.81 -7.50 21.96
CA ASP A 125 4.23 -8.58 22.85
C ASP A 125 5.53 -8.29 23.62
N CYS A 126 6.25 -7.21 23.29
CA CYS A 126 7.51 -6.84 23.92
C CYS A 126 7.31 -5.94 25.15
N HIS A 127 7.97 -6.28 26.25
CA HIS A 127 7.84 -5.57 27.53
C HIS A 127 9.18 -5.21 28.21
N GLY A 128 10.29 -5.39 27.49
CA GLY A 128 11.61 -5.04 27.99
C GLY A 128 11.80 -3.54 28.18
N GLU A 129 12.77 -3.18 29.02
CA GLU A 129 12.98 -1.79 29.47
C GLU A 129 13.46 -0.89 28.34
N SER A 130 14.38 -1.38 27.51
CA SER A 130 14.93 -0.61 26.38
C SER A 130 13.87 -0.35 25.33
N TYR A 131 13.06 -1.36 25.03
CA TYR A 131 11.90 -1.24 24.16
C TYR A 131 10.90 -0.21 24.69
N LYS A 132 10.52 -0.33 25.96
CA LYS A 132 9.61 0.63 26.62
C LYS A 132 10.16 2.05 26.62
N ALA A 133 11.45 2.23 26.88
CA ALA A 133 12.09 3.54 26.88
C ALA A 133 12.01 4.21 25.48
N LEU A 134 12.26 3.43 24.42
CA LEU A 134 12.14 3.92 23.05
C LEU A 134 10.70 4.35 22.73
N LEU A 135 9.70 3.52 23.06
CA LEU A 135 8.29 3.86 22.86
C LEU A 135 7.84 5.06 23.69
N SER A 136 8.31 5.19 24.93
CA SER A 136 8.01 6.33 25.78
C SER A 136 8.52 7.64 25.18
N ARG A 137 9.72 7.65 24.59
CA ARG A 137 10.23 8.83 23.85
C ARG A 137 9.38 9.15 22.62
N LEU A 138 8.94 8.13 21.87
CA LEU A 138 8.05 8.33 20.72
C LEU A 138 6.70 8.92 21.16
N LYS A 139 6.12 8.43 22.25
CA LYS A 139 4.86 8.93 22.84
C LYS A 139 4.96 10.39 23.30
N ALA A 140 6.08 10.74 23.93
CA ALA A 140 6.39 12.08 24.45
C ALA A 140 6.69 13.11 23.36
N THR A 141 7.00 12.67 22.14
CA THR A 141 7.27 13.56 21.01
C THR A 141 6.01 14.36 20.63
N LYS A 142 6.18 15.66 20.35
CA LYS A 142 5.09 16.54 19.93
C LYS A 142 4.40 15.99 18.68
N LYS A 143 3.07 15.96 18.68
CA LYS A 143 2.27 15.36 17.58
C LYS A 143 2.54 16.01 16.23
N GLN A 144 2.77 17.34 16.21
CA GLN A 144 3.23 18.06 15.03
C GLN A 144 4.52 17.45 14.45
N ALA A 145 5.55 17.26 15.28
CA ALA A 145 6.85 16.73 14.85
C ALA A 145 6.73 15.31 14.30
N LEU A 146 5.91 14.47 14.95
CA LEU A 146 5.63 13.12 14.49
C LEU A 146 5.02 13.09 13.07
N MET A 147 4.15 14.05 12.76
CA MET A 147 3.44 14.13 11.49
C MET A 147 4.21 14.81 10.36
N THR A 148 5.26 15.57 10.67
CA THR A 148 6.13 16.22 9.67
C THR A 148 7.32 15.36 9.23
N SER A 149 7.63 14.28 9.95
CA SER A 149 8.83 13.49 9.72
C SER A 149 8.52 12.17 9.02
N SER A 150 9.16 11.95 7.86
CA SER A 150 9.09 10.67 7.12
C SER A 150 9.64 9.49 7.94
N PHE A 151 10.45 9.75 8.96
CA PHE A 151 10.97 8.71 9.85
C PHE A 151 9.88 8.20 10.81
N THR A 152 9.13 9.10 11.44
CA THR A 152 8.22 8.75 12.54
C THR A 152 6.77 8.52 12.11
N LEU A 153 6.36 9.03 10.95
CA LEU A 153 4.97 8.93 10.46
C LEU A 153 4.41 7.49 10.54
N PRO A 154 5.00 6.47 9.87
CA PRO A 154 4.47 5.11 9.92
C PRO A 154 4.37 4.53 11.34
N ALA A 155 5.40 4.80 12.16
CA ALA A 155 5.44 4.34 13.55
C ALA A 155 4.37 5.00 14.43
N ALA A 156 4.06 6.28 14.18
CA ALA A 156 2.99 6.99 14.87
C ALA A 156 1.60 6.45 14.51
N ALA A 157 1.36 6.08 13.24
CA ALA A 157 0.13 5.37 12.87
C ALA A 157 0.02 4.03 13.58
N ARG A 158 1.09 3.23 13.56
CA ARG A 158 1.12 1.93 14.26
C ARG A 158 0.85 2.11 15.75
N LEU A 159 1.45 3.11 16.37
CA LEU A 159 1.27 3.39 17.79
C LEU A 159 -0.18 3.76 18.12
N ALA A 160 -0.84 4.55 17.26
CA ALA A 160 -2.24 4.88 17.42
C ALA A 160 -3.18 3.67 17.28
N LEU A 161 -2.77 2.58 16.63
CA LEU A 161 -3.55 1.35 16.61
C LEU A 161 -3.45 0.56 17.92
N VAL A 162 -2.32 0.66 18.63
CA VAL A 162 -2.00 -0.25 19.75
C VAL A 162 -2.08 0.44 21.11
N ASP A 163 -2.16 1.77 21.13
CA ASP A 163 -2.29 2.58 22.34
C ASP A 163 -3.43 3.60 22.20
N ASP A 164 -4.58 3.28 22.80
CA ASP A 164 -5.80 4.09 22.75
C ASP A 164 -5.62 5.50 23.34
N THR A 165 -4.75 5.65 24.34
CA THR A 165 -4.48 6.96 24.97
C THR A 165 -3.70 7.84 24.02
N PHE A 166 -2.66 7.28 23.39
CA PHE A 166 -1.91 7.98 22.35
C PHE A 166 -2.80 8.30 21.14
N ALA A 167 -3.66 7.36 20.73
CA ALA A 167 -4.61 7.53 19.63
C ALA A 167 -5.57 8.69 19.90
N ALA A 168 -6.20 8.73 21.06
CA ALA A 168 -7.12 9.80 21.46
C ALA A 168 -6.43 11.17 21.42
N ALA A 169 -5.19 11.26 21.91
CA ALA A 169 -4.41 12.50 21.89
C ALA A 169 -3.97 12.92 20.48
N LEU A 170 -3.56 11.97 19.63
CA LEU A 170 -3.12 12.25 18.26
C LEU A 170 -4.31 12.67 17.36
N LEU A 171 -5.38 11.87 17.36
CA LEU A 171 -6.51 12.03 16.43
C LEU A 171 -7.37 13.27 16.74
N SER A 172 -7.26 13.82 17.96
CA SER A 172 -7.90 15.07 18.35
C SER A 172 -7.04 16.32 18.12
N SER A 173 -5.74 16.19 17.84
CA SER A 173 -4.82 17.34 17.71
C SER A 173 -4.99 18.07 16.37
N SER A 174 -5.27 19.38 16.44
CA SER A 174 -5.37 20.23 15.26
C SER A 174 -4.01 20.48 14.59
N GLU A 175 -2.93 20.51 15.37
CA GLU A 175 -1.56 20.68 14.90
C GLU A 175 -1.09 19.45 14.13
N ALA A 176 -1.45 18.26 14.61
CA ALA A 176 -1.21 17.00 13.92
C ALA A 176 -1.95 16.97 12.56
N GLN A 177 -3.22 17.38 12.53
CA GLN A 177 -4.02 17.47 11.30
C GLN A 177 -3.36 18.41 10.27
N LYS A 178 -3.00 19.64 10.68
CA LYS A 178 -2.31 20.61 9.80
C LYS A 178 -0.97 20.08 9.28
N SER A 179 -0.24 19.35 10.12
CA SER A 179 1.06 18.80 9.77
C SER A 179 0.95 17.63 8.79
N LEU A 180 -0.02 16.73 9.01
CA LEU A 180 -0.31 15.65 8.08
C LEU A 180 -0.75 16.20 6.72
N ALA A 181 -1.57 17.25 6.69
CA ALA A 181 -2.00 17.91 5.45
C ALA A 181 -0.80 18.34 4.59
N LYS A 182 0.18 19.01 5.22
CA LYS A 182 1.44 19.40 4.56
C LYS A 182 2.21 18.17 4.06
N SER A 183 2.27 17.11 4.88
CA SER A 183 2.97 15.89 4.51
C SER A 183 2.36 15.18 3.30
N CYS A 184 1.04 15.22 3.14
CA CYS A 184 0.29 14.67 2.01
C CYS A 184 0.45 15.48 0.70
N GLN A 185 0.95 16.72 0.76
CA GLN A 185 1.20 17.59 -0.39
C GLN A 185 2.68 17.64 -0.78
N ASN A 186 3.59 17.45 0.18
CA ASN A 186 5.03 17.55 -0.03
C ASN A 186 5.64 16.24 -0.55
N ALA A 187 6.34 16.30 -1.68
CA ALA A 187 6.97 15.16 -2.34
C ALA A 187 7.96 14.39 -1.45
N SER A 188 8.66 15.05 -0.52
CA SER A 188 9.63 14.38 0.36
C SER A 188 9.01 13.52 1.46
N THR A 189 7.74 13.78 1.79
CA THR A 189 7.01 13.14 2.91
C THR A 189 5.80 12.33 2.45
N THR A 190 5.35 12.50 1.21
CA THR A 190 4.11 11.89 0.69
C THR A 190 4.11 10.37 0.86
N ALA A 191 5.20 9.68 0.53
CA ALA A 191 5.28 8.23 0.67
C ALA A 191 5.13 7.75 2.13
N ALA A 192 5.64 8.52 3.09
CA ALA A 192 5.48 8.20 4.51
C ALA A 192 4.08 8.54 5.03
N ALA A 193 3.46 9.60 4.48
CA ALA A 193 2.07 9.95 4.78
C ALA A 193 1.08 8.92 4.22
N GLU A 194 1.36 8.39 3.02
CA GLU A 194 0.62 7.27 2.43
C GLU A 194 0.69 6.05 3.35
N GLU A 195 1.90 5.66 3.76
CA GLU A 195 2.11 4.55 4.68
C GLU A 195 1.43 4.78 6.05
N PHE A 196 1.47 6.01 6.57
CA PHE A 196 0.72 6.40 7.78
C PHE A 196 -0.77 6.13 7.62
N CYS A 197 -1.40 6.62 6.55
CA CYS A 197 -2.82 6.40 6.31
C CYS A 197 -3.14 4.92 6.10
N ARG A 198 -2.30 4.19 5.37
CA ARG A 198 -2.48 2.75 5.11
C ARG A 198 -2.48 1.97 6.41
N ILE A 199 -1.51 2.23 7.28
CA ILE A 199 -1.42 1.59 8.60
C ILE A 199 -2.62 1.99 9.45
N LEU A 200 -2.95 3.27 9.54
CA LEU A 200 -4.04 3.77 10.39
C LEU A 200 -5.40 3.12 10.06
N PHE A 201 -5.61 2.71 8.81
CA PHE A 201 -6.83 2.02 8.36
C PHE A 201 -6.77 0.49 8.38
N GLU A 202 -5.71 -0.12 8.92
CA GLU A 202 -5.65 -1.59 9.10
C GLU A 202 -6.77 -2.09 10.04
N ARG A 203 -7.27 -1.24 10.95
CA ARG A 203 -8.50 -1.47 11.71
C ARG A 203 -9.65 -0.71 11.02
N SER A 204 -10.37 -1.40 10.14
CA SER A 204 -11.31 -0.84 9.16
C SER A 204 -12.51 -0.06 9.72
N THR A 205 -12.79 -0.13 11.02
CA THR A 205 -13.99 0.44 11.65
C THR A 205 -13.73 1.71 12.48
N ASP A 206 -12.50 2.22 12.57
CA ASP A 206 -12.23 3.41 13.37
C ASP A 206 -12.66 4.71 12.65
N GLU A 207 -13.87 5.18 12.97
CA GLU A 207 -14.38 6.46 12.50
C GLU A 207 -13.51 7.65 12.93
N ARG A 208 -12.81 7.57 14.07
CA ARG A 208 -11.95 8.67 14.55
C ARG A 208 -10.75 8.86 13.63
N ALA A 209 -10.14 7.76 13.19
CA ALA A 209 -9.08 7.77 12.19
C ALA A 209 -9.54 8.41 10.87
N GLY A 210 -10.70 7.98 10.35
CA GLY A 210 -11.28 8.55 9.13
C GLY A 210 -11.57 10.05 9.26
N ASN A 211 -12.13 10.47 10.40
CA ASN A 211 -12.41 11.88 10.67
C ASN A 211 -11.15 12.73 10.83
N PHE A 212 -10.10 12.19 11.44
CA PHE A 212 -8.81 12.86 11.56
C PHE A 212 -8.19 13.13 10.17
N VAL A 213 -8.15 12.10 9.31
CA VAL A 213 -7.63 12.24 7.94
C VAL A 213 -8.48 13.20 7.12
N TRP A 214 -9.82 13.14 7.23
CA TRP A 214 -10.69 14.12 6.58
C TRP A 214 -10.38 15.55 7.01
N LYS A 215 -10.28 15.81 8.32
CA LYS A 215 -9.99 17.16 8.84
C LYS A 215 -8.64 17.69 8.35
N ALA A 216 -7.64 16.82 8.24
CA ALA A 216 -6.36 17.19 7.65
C ALA A 216 -6.50 17.62 6.18
N LEU A 217 -7.25 16.86 5.38
CA LEU A 217 -7.33 17.07 3.92
C LEU A 217 -8.43 18.05 3.48
N ALA A 218 -9.43 18.33 4.32
CA ALA A 218 -10.65 19.05 3.93
C ALA A 218 -10.37 20.39 3.23
N ALA A 219 -9.37 21.16 3.68
CA ALA A 219 -9.00 22.41 3.04
C ALA A 219 -8.45 22.20 1.61
N SER A 220 -7.59 21.19 1.42
CA SER A 220 -7.00 20.83 0.13
C SER A 220 -7.97 20.10 -0.81
N MET A 221 -9.10 19.62 -0.30
CA MET A 221 -10.15 18.96 -1.08
C MET A 221 -11.22 19.94 -1.59
N LYS A 222 -11.16 21.24 -1.24
CA LYS A 222 -12.08 22.25 -1.77
C LYS A 222 -11.88 22.45 -3.28
N ALA A 223 -12.95 22.82 -3.98
CA ALA A 223 -12.95 23.05 -5.43
C ALA A 223 -11.91 24.09 -5.91
N ASN A 224 -11.61 25.08 -5.08
CA ASN A 224 -10.69 26.19 -5.36
C ASN A 224 -9.39 26.12 -4.55
N ALA A 225 -9.00 24.93 -4.07
CA ALA A 225 -7.75 24.77 -3.34
C ALA A 225 -6.55 25.03 -4.25
N GLU A 226 -5.55 25.76 -3.75
CA GLU A 226 -4.30 26.02 -4.48
C GLU A 226 -3.49 24.75 -4.77
N ALA A 227 -3.58 23.78 -3.86
CA ALA A 227 -2.91 22.50 -3.97
C ALA A 227 -3.78 21.36 -3.42
N HIS A 228 -4.08 20.39 -4.28
CA HIS A 228 -4.77 19.17 -3.89
C HIS A 228 -3.80 18.14 -3.27
N PRO A 229 -4.32 17.15 -2.51
CA PRO A 229 -3.50 16.02 -2.07
C PRO A 229 -2.85 15.32 -3.26
N ARG A 230 -1.67 14.74 -3.02
CA ARG A 230 -0.96 13.98 -4.05
C ARG A 230 -1.77 12.77 -4.50
N GLU A 231 -1.62 12.42 -5.76
CA GLU A 231 -2.34 11.30 -6.41
C GLU A 231 -2.27 9.98 -5.62
N ALA A 232 -1.08 9.63 -5.09
CA ALA A 232 -0.91 8.41 -4.31
C ALA A 232 -1.77 8.38 -3.03
N ILE A 233 -1.93 9.53 -2.35
CA ILE A 233 -2.83 9.66 -1.19
C ILE A 233 -4.28 9.46 -1.63
N LEU A 234 -4.71 10.10 -2.71
CA LEU A 234 -6.08 9.95 -3.22
C LEU A 234 -6.38 8.50 -3.61
N ALA A 235 -5.43 7.81 -4.27
CA ALA A 235 -5.56 6.40 -4.65
C ALA A 235 -5.66 5.48 -3.44
N LEU A 236 -4.79 5.66 -2.44
CA LEU A 236 -4.85 4.91 -1.20
C LEU A 236 -6.20 5.07 -0.50
N LEU A 237 -6.66 6.32 -0.34
CA LEU A 237 -7.91 6.59 0.35
C LEU A 237 -9.12 6.05 -0.41
N ALA A 238 -9.15 6.21 -1.74
CA ALA A 238 -10.21 5.63 -2.56
C ALA A 238 -10.31 4.11 -2.39
N ALA A 239 -9.17 3.40 -2.32
CA ALA A 239 -9.14 1.95 -2.19
C ALA A 239 -9.37 1.44 -0.76
N HIS A 240 -8.91 2.15 0.28
CA HIS A 240 -8.80 1.60 1.63
C HIS A 240 -9.43 2.44 2.75
N ALA A 241 -9.84 3.69 2.51
CA ALA A 241 -10.44 4.51 3.56
C ALA A 241 -11.78 3.94 4.03
N PRO A 242 -12.21 4.21 5.29
CA PRO A 242 -13.56 3.91 5.75
C PRO A 242 -14.64 4.58 4.88
N LEU A 243 -15.80 3.92 4.73
CA LEU A 243 -16.91 4.39 3.88
C LEU A 243 -17.34 5.84 4.15
N PRO A 244 -17.43 6.33 5.40
CA PRO A 244 -17.76 7.74 5.65
C PRO A 244 -16.73 8.73 5.08
N LEU A 245 -15.44 8.36 5.04
CA LEU A 245 -14.40 9.17 4.42
C LEU A 245 -14.48 9.08 2.89
N VAL A 246 -14.76 7.90 2.34
CA VAL A 246 -15.00 7.72 0.89
C VAL A 246 -16.13 8.63 0.42
N ASN A 247 -17.29 8.62 1.09
CA ASN A 247 -18.43 9.47 0.73
C ASN A 247 -18.08 10.97 0.75
N LYS A 248 -17.33 11.43 1.77
CA LYS A 248 -16.85 12.82 1.85
C LYS A 248 -15.90 13.17 0.70
N MET A 249 -15.00 12.25 0.33
CA MET A 249 -14.08 12.43 -0.79
C MET A 249 -14.80 12.45 -2.14
N THR A 250 -15.75 11.53 -2.35
CA THR A 250 -16.60 11.49 -3.55
C THR A 250 -17.31 12.82 -3.76
N ASN A 251 -17.98 13.31 -2.71
CA ASN A 251 -18.67 14.60 -2.75
C ASN A 251 -17.71 15.76 -3.05
N ALA A 252 -16.55 15.81 -2.38
CA ALA A 252 -15.59 16.89 -2.60
C ALA A 252 -14.98 16.89 -4.00
N MET A 253 -14.64 15.72 -4.54
CA MET A 253 -14.12 15.59 -5.91
C MET A 253 -15.17 15.92 -6.97
N ALA A 254 -16.46 15.69 -6.71
CA ALA A 254 -17.53 16.09 -7.61
C ALA A 254 -17.56 17.61 -7.84
N GLN A 255 -17.11 18.39 -6.84
CA GLN A 255 -17.06 19.85 -6.90
C GLN A 255 -15.81 20.38 -7.62
N TRP A 256 -14.85 19.53 -8.00
CA TRP A 256 -13.64 19.99 -8.67
C TRP A 256 -13.95 20.33 -10.13
N PRO A 257 -13.71 21.58 -10.58
CA PRO A 257 -14.06 21.99 -11.93
C PRO A 257 -13.27 21.22 -13.00
N THR A 258 -12.09 20.70 -12.64
CA THR A 258 -11.17 19.96 -13.52
C THR A 258 -11.30 18.44 -13.43
N VAL A 259 -12.23 17.89 -12.64
CA VAL A 259 -12.30 16.44 -12.39
C VAL A 259 -12.45 15.62 -13.68
N ARG A 260 -13.24 16.12 -14.64
CA ARG A 260 -13.39 15.52 -15.97
C ARG A 260 -12.06 15.39 -16.69
N ASP A 261 -11.27 16.46 -16.73
CA ASP A 261 -10.00 16.52 -17.44
C ASP A 261 -8.94 15.67 -16.73
N LEU A 262 -8.93 15.67 -15.39
CA LEU A 262 -8.07 14.80 -14.59
C LEU A 262 -8.33 13.32 -14.91
N CYS A 263 -9.60 12.92 -15.06
CA CYS A 263 -9.99 11.55 -15.39
C CYS A 263 -9.55 11.08 -16.78
N VAL A 264 -8.97 11.92 -17.64
CA VAL A 264 -8.26 11.45 -18.85
C VAL A 264 -7.02 10.63 -18.46
N ARG A 265 -6.40 10.97 -17.32
CA ARG A 265 -5.27 10.20 -16.75
C ARG A 265 -5.80 8.94 -16.07
N ASP A 266 -5.13 7.83 -16.33
CA ASP A 266 -5.52 6.51 -15.80
C ASP A 266 -5.60 6.48 -14.29
N SER A 267 -4.68 7.17 -13.62
CA SER A 267 -4.62 7.22 -12.16
C SER A 267 -5.88 7.84 -11.58
N TYR A 268 -6.32 8.98 -12.09
CA TYR A 268 -7.54 9.64 -11.64
C TYR A 268 -8.81 8.89 -12.07
N ALA A 269 -8.82 8.28 -13.27
CA ALA A 269 -9.91 7.40 -13.65
C ALA A 269 -10.05 6.21 -12.68
N HIS A 270 -8.93 5.63 -12.25
CA HIS A 270 -8.91 4.54 -11.28
C HIS A 270 -9.34 5.01 -9.87
N ILE A 271 -8.87 6.18 -9.43
CA ILE A 271 -9.29 6.81 -8.16
C ILE A 271 -10.81 7.00 -8.15
N VAL A 272 -11.37 7.63 -9.18
CA VAL A 272 -12.81 7.88 -9.27
C VAL A 272 -13.61 6.59 -9.37
N ALA A 273 -13.12 5.59 -10.11
CA ALA A 273 -13.76 4.28 -10.18
C ALA A 273 -13.88 3.64 -8.78
N HIS A 274 -12.79 3.61 -8.00
CA HIS A 274 -12.80 3.09 -6.63
C HIS A 274 -13.73 3.87 -5.71
N LEU A 275 -13.74 5.20 -5.82
CA LEU A 275 -14.66 6.04 -5.04
C LEU A 275 -16.12 5.68 -5.36
N LEU A 276 -16.49 5.62 -6.64
CA LEU A 276 -17.85 5.30 -7.07
C LEU A 276 -18.26 3.86 -6.72
N GLU A 277 -17.34 2.90 -6.82
CA GLU A 277 -17.58 1.51 -6.45
C GLU A 277 -17.96 1.40 -4.97
N ARG A 278 -17.19 2.10 -4.11
CA ARG A 278 -17.33 2.05 -2.65
C ARG A 278 -18.23 3.12 -2.04
N CYS A 279 -18.76 4.06 -2.83
CA CYS A 279 -19.59 5.15 -2.32
C CYS A 279 -21.00 4.65 -1.98
N ASP A 280 -21.38 4.74 -0.72
CA ASP A 280 -22.73 4.37 -0.26
C ASP A 280 -23.71 5.56 -0.30
N ASP A 281 -23.18 6.78 -0.39
CA ASP A 281 -24.00 7.98 -0.61
C ASP A 281 -24.34 8.10 -2.10
N GLU A 282 -25.56 7.71 -2.48
CA GLU A 282 -26.00 7.78 -3.87
C GLU A 282 -25.98 9.20 -4.43
N LYS A 283 -26.30 10.22 -3.61
CA LYS A 283 -26.30 11.61 -4.05
C LYS A 283 -24.89 12.05 -4.42
N ALA A 284 -23.93 11.83 -3.52
CA ALA A 284 -22.52 12.15 -3.77
C ALA A 284 -21.97 11.40 -5.00
N GLY A 285 -22.33 10.12 -5.15
CA GLY A 285 -21.96 9.32 -6.31
C GLY A 285 -22.53 9.87 -7.61
N ASN A 286 -23.83 10.15 -7.66
CA ASN A 286 -24.50 10.72 -8.84
C ASN A 286 -23.90 12.08 -9.24
N GLU A 287 -23.60 12.94 -8.26
CA GLU A 287 -22.93 14.24 -8.51
C GLU A 287 -21.55 14.04 -9.14
N LEU A 288 -20.75 13.08 -8.66
CA LEU A 288 -19.44 12.78 -9.23
C LEU A 288 -19.54 12.22 -10.65
N VAL A 289 -20.53 11.35 -10.92
CA VAL A 289 -20.79 10.83 -12.27
C VAL A 289 -21.09 11.97 -13.24
N ALA A 290 -22.00 12.88 -12.88
CA ALA A 290 -22.35 14.03 -13.70
C ALA A 290 -21.19 15.01 -13.88
N ALA A 291 -20.29 15.12 -12.90
CA ALA A 291 -19.10 15.96 -13.01
C ALA A 291 -18.04 15.38 -13.98
N VAL A 292 -17.93 14.05 -14.05
CA VAL A 292 -16.91 13.34 -14.84
C VAL A 292 -17.35 13.03 -16.26
N ILE A 293 -18.63 12.73 -16.48
CA ILE A 293 -19.22 12.44 -17.80
C ILE A 293 -20.23 13.54 -18.12
N LYS A 294 -19.87 14.45 -19.02
CA LYS A 294 -20.69 15.61 -19.41
C LYS A 294 -21.30 15.47 -20.80
N GLN A 295 -20.68 14.67 -21.67
CA GLN A 295 -21.06 14.53 -23.07
C GLN A 295 -20.98 13.06 -23.50
N GLU A 296 -21.71 12.67 -24.55
CA GLU A 296 -21.64 11.31 -25.08
C GLU A 296 -20.23 10.93 -25.58
N THR A 297 -19.50 11.92 -26.11
CA THR A 297 -18.09 11.79 -26.51
C THR A 297 -17.20 11.29 -25.38
N ASP A 298 -17.49 11.66 -24.13
CA ASP A 298 -16.75 11.20 -22.95
C ASP A 298 -16.82 9.67 -22.80
N VAL A 299 -17.97 9.06 -23.13
CA VAL A 299 -18.17 7.60 -23.07
C VAL A 299 -17.47 6.93 -24.25
N ILE A 300 -17.61 7.49 -25.45
CA ILE A 300 -17.01 6.94 -26.68
C ILE A 300 -15.48 6.93 -26.58
N GLU A 301 -14.87 8.04 -26.18
CA GLU A 301 -13.43 8.17 -26.03
C GLU A 301 -12.89 7.17 -24.99
N ARG A 302 -13.53 7.07 -23.82
CA ARG A 302 -13.15 6.13 -22.76
C ARG A 302 -13.32 4.66 -23.18
N MET A 303 -14.37 4.35 -23.95
CA MET A 303 -14.55 3.02 -24.54
C MET A 303 -13.45 2.67 -25.54
N SER A 304 -13.01 3.65 -26.33
CA SER A 304 -11.93 3.46 -27.32
C SER A 304 -10.53 3.37 -26.70
N ALA A 305 -10.37 3.78 -25.44
CA ALA A 305 -9.10 3.72 -24.74
C ALA A 305 -8.59 2.28 -24.63
N ARG A 306 -7.29 2.09 -24.82
CA ARG A 306 -6.63 0.77 -24.68
C ARG A 306 -6.43 0.33 -23.23
N LYS A 307 -6.71 1.21 -22.27
CA LYS A 307 -6.27 1.08 -20.89
C LYS A 307 -7.41 0.69 -19.96
N SER A 308 -7.16 -0.27 -19.08
CA SER A 308 -8.17 -0.85 -18.20
C SER A 308 -8.78 0.15 -17.21
N ALA A 309 -8.06 1.20 -16.80
CA ALA A 309 -8.58 2.20 -15.86
C ALA A 309 -9.81 2.96 -16.40
N GLN A 310 -9.84 3.26 -17.70
CA GLN A 310 -10.99 3.92 -18.34
C GLN A 310 -12.18 2.96 -18.45
N HIS A 311 -11.92 1.68 -18.74
CA HIS A 311 -12.96 0.65 -18.71
C HIS A 311 -13.45 0.40 -17.28
N HIS A 312 -12.59 0.49 -16.26
CA HIS A 312 -12.97 0.37 -14.86
C HIS A 312 -13.99 1.45 -14.48
N LEU A 313 -13.68 2.70 -14.81
CA LEU A 313 -14.56 3.83 -14.54
C LEU A 313 -15.95 3.61 -15.15
N LEU A 314 -16.03 3.26 -16.44
CA LEU A 314 -17.30 2.98 -17.10
C LEU A 314 -18.00 1.72 -16.56
N ALA A 315 -17.25 0.69 -16.19
CA ALA A 315 -17.78 -0.55 -15.62
C ALA A 315 -18.50 -0.29 -14.29
N VAL A 316 -17.94 0.57 -13.44
CA VAL A 316 -18.55 0.93 -12.14
C VAL A 316 -19.89 1.65 -12.33
N LEU A 317 -20.05 2.46 -13.39
CA LEU A 317 -21.32 3.11 -13.72
C LEU A 317 -22.42 2.10 -14.08
N SER A 318 -22.05 0.93 -14.59
CA SER A 318 -23.00 -0.17 -14.86
C SER A 318 -23.39 -0.96 -13.60
N ALA A 319 -22.61 -0.85 -12.52
CA ALA A 319 -22.80 -1.65 -11.31
C ALA A 319 -23.92 -1.09 -10.40
N LYS A 320 -24.18 0.21 -10.45
CA LYS A 320 -25.25 0.87 -9.69
C LYS A 320 -26.28 1.51 -10.65
N PRO A 321 -27.56 1.11 -10.61
CA PRO A 321 -28.59 1.65 -11.51
C PRO A 321 -28.74 3.17 -11.45
N SER A 322 -28.57 3.77 -10.28
CA SER A 322 -28.66 5.22 -10.07
C SER A 322 -27.66 6.02 -10.92
N TYR A 323 -26.45 5.48 -11.13
CA TYR A 323 -25.44 6.11 -12.00
C TYR A 323 -25.86 6.07 -13.48
N GLY A 324 -26.40 4.93 -13.93
CA GLY A 324 -26.95 4.79 -15.28
C GLY A 324 -28.09 5.77 -15.56
N HIS A 325 -29.03 5.93 -14.62
CA HIS A 325 -30.11 6.91 -14.73
C HIS A 325 -29.63 8.35 -14.73
N THR A 326 -28.60 8.67 -13.94
CA THR A 326 -27.98 10.00 -13.95
C THR A 326 -27.36 10.32 -15.31
N LEU A 327 -26.72 9.35 -15.96
CA LEU A 327 -26.20 9.51 -17.32
C LEU A 327 -27.31 9.67 -18.35
N GLU A 328 -28.34 8.84 -18.30
CA GLU A 328 -29.48 8.92 -19.21
C GLU A 328 -30.16 10.29 -19.12
N LYS A 329 -30.34 10.81 -17.91
CA LYS A 329 -30.91 12.14 -17.68
C LYS A 329 -30.03 13.28 -18.20
N SER A 330 -28.70 13.16 -18.07
CA SER A 330 -27.77 14.23 -18.47
C SER A 330 -27.46 14.21 -19.98
N LEU A 331 -27.41 13.03 -20.59
CA LEU A 331 -27.05 12.84 -21.99
C LEU A 331 -28.27 12.70 -22.92
N GLY A 332 -29.46 12.48 -22.37
CA GLY A 332 -30.72 12.31 -23.12
C GLY A 332 -30.92 10.93 -23.76
N ALA A 333 -29.91 10.06 -23.74
CA ALA A 333 -29.98 8.70 -24.27
C ALA A 333 -29.34 7.68 -23.32
N SER A 334 -29.90 6.47 -23.28
CA SER A 334 -29.37 5.39 -22.46
C SER A 334 -28.01 4.89 -22.98
N GLN A 335 -27.02 4.85 -22.09
CA GLN A 335 -25.67 4.35 -22.37
C GLN A 335 -25.47 2.88 -21.97
N ALA A 336 -26.55 2.17 -21.61
CA ALA A 336 -26.51 0.83 -21.01
C ALA A 336 -25.66 -0.18 -21.81
N LYS A 337 -25.76 -0.19 -23.15
CA LYS A 337 -24.98 -1.11 -24.01
C LYS A 337 -23.48 -0.83 -23.91
N SER A 338 -23.08 0.43 -23.98
CA SER A 338 -21.68 0.86 -23.89
C SER A 338 -21.10 0.53 -22.52
N LEU A 339 -21.85 0.78 -21.44
CA LEU A 339 -21.42 0.48 -20.07
C LEU A 339 -21.30 -1.04 -19.83
N ALA A 340 -22.24 -1.85 -20.34
CA ALA A 340 -22.15 -3.30 -20.28
C ALA A 340 -20.92 -3.84 -21.02
N ALA A 341 -20.62 -3.29 -22.21
CA ALA A 341 -19.41 -3.64 -22.94
C ALA A 341 -18.12 -3.23 -22.19
N ALA A 342 -18.12 -2.08 -21.52
CA ALA A 342 -17.01 -1.64 -20.67
C ALA A 342 -16.75 -2.63 -19.53
N ARG A 343 -17.82 -3.08 -18.86
CA ARG A 343 -17.75 -4.08 -17.78
C ARG A 343 -17.09 -5.38 -18.24
N VAL A 344 -17.46 -5.89 -19.42
CA VAL A 344 -16.84 -7.09 -20.00
C VAL A 344 -15.37 -6.86 -20.33
N ARG A 345 -15.03 -5.72 -20.95
CA ARG A 345 -13.63 -5.38 -21.27
C ARG A 345 -12.77 -5.26 -20.02
N PHE A 346 -13.28 -4.60 -18.98
CA PHE A 346 -12.59 -4.48 -17.70
C PHE A 346 -12.36 -5.85 -17.06
N ALA A 347 -13.41 -6.69 -16.97
CA ALA A 347 -13.30 -8.04 -16.41
C ALA A 347 -12.26 -8.90 -17.17
N ASN A 348 -12.25 -8.85 -18.50
CA ASN A 348 -11.28 -9.59 -19.31
C ASN A 348 -9.85 -9.07 -19.12
N ALA A 349 -9.68 -7.75 -18.93
CA ALA A 349 -8.37 -7.14 -18.72
C ALA A 349 -7.80 -7.40 -17.31
N THR A 350 -8.66 -7.60 -16.31
CA THR A 350 -8.25 -7.83 -14.91
C THR A 350 -8.31 -9.29 -14.48
N GLN A 351 -8.76 -10.19 -15.37
CA GLN A 351 -8.81 -11.62 -15.08
C GLN A 351 -7.41 -12.17 -14.78
N PRO A 352 -7.20 -12.91 -13.68
CA PRO A 352 -5.93 -13.54 -13.38
C PRO A 352 -5.46 -14.44 -14.52
N LYS A 353 -4.21 -14.28 -14.97
CA LYS A 353 -3.61 -15.05 -16.07
C LYS A 353 -3.73 -16.57 -15.90
N ALA A 354 -3.72 -17.05 -14.66
CA ALA A 354 -3.92 -18.46 -14.34
C ALA A 354 -5.29 -18.97 -14.78
N ILE A 355 -6.35 -18.18 -14.55
CA ILE A 355 -7.72 -18.51 -14.95
C ILE A 355 -7.84 -18.45 -16.49
N THR A 356 -7.27 -17.44 -17.12
CA THR A 356 -7.25 -17.33 -18.59
C THR A 356 -6.51 -18.50 -19.24
N THR A 357 -5.40 -18.94 -18.64
CA THR A 357 -4.63 -20.11 -19.08
C THR A 357 -5.42 -21.40 -18.89
N GLN A 358 -6.10 -21.57 -17.75
CA GLN A 358 -6.96 -22.72 -17.48
C GLN A 358 -8.10 -22.80 -18.49
N GLN A 359 -8.77 -21.68 -18.79
CA GLN A 359 -9.84 -21.62 -19.79
C GLN A 359 -9.32 -22.02 -21.18
N ALA A 360 -8.16 -21.50 -21.59
CA ALA A 360 -7.55 -21.84 -22.87
C ALA A 360 -7.13 -23.31 -22.97
N ILE A 361 -6.70 -23.92 -21.86
CA ILE A 361 -6.41 -25.36 -21.78
C ILE A 361 -7.70 -26.17 -21.91
N LEU A 362 -8.75 -25.80 -21.17
CA LEU A 362 -10.06 -26.46 -21.25
C LEU A 362 -10.65 -26.36 -22.65
N ASP A 363 -10.58 -25.19 -23.30
CA ASP A 363 -11.06 -25.01 -24.66
C ASP A 363 -10.27 -25.87 -25.68
N LYS A 364 -8.95 -26.00 -25.49
CA LYS A 364 -8.13 -26.92 -26.30
C LYS A 364 -8.50 -28.38 -26.06
N LEU A 365 -8.75 -28.78 -24.81
CA LEU A 365 -9.18 -30.12 -24.46
C LEU A 365 -10.55 -30.44 -25.07
N THR A 366 -11.52 -29.53 -24.98
CA THR A 366 -12.84 -29.69 -25.59
C THR A 366 -12.76 -29.81 -27.10
N LYS A 367 -11.93 -28.98 -27.75
CA LYS A 367 -11.67 -29.08 -29.20
C LYS A 367 -11.07 -30.43 -29.58
N LEU A 368 -10.07 -30.90 -28.83
CA LEU A 368 -9.47 -32.22 -29.03
C LEU A 368 -10.51 -33.33 -28.91
N HIS A 369 -11.34 -33.34 -27.86
CA HIS A 369 -12.40 -34.32 -27.67
C HIS A 369 -13.48 -34.27 -28.76
N SER A 370 -13.79 -33.09 -29.30
CA SER A 370 -14.74 -32.93 -30.41
C SER A 370 -14.19 -33.40 -31.76
N THR A 371 -12.87 -33.37 -31.96
CA THR A 371 -12.22 -33.92 -33.17
C THR A 371 -12.04 -35.44 -33.11
N THR A 372 -11.93 -36.04 -31.92
CA THR A 372 -11.86 -37.51 -31.78
C THR A 372 -13.22 -38.19 -31.99
N SER A 373 -14.34 -37.48 -31.78
CA SER A 373 -15.68 -38.01 -32.01
C SER A 373 -16.18 -37.88 -33.46
N SER A 374 -15.48 -37.14 -34.33
CA SER A 374 -15.87 -36.94 -35.73
C SER A 374 -15.14 -37.84 -36.74
N SER A 375 -14.28 -38.79 -36.33
CA SER A 375 -13.53 -39.67 -37.24
C SER A 375 -14.03 -41.12 -37.34
N PHE A 376 -15.19 -41.46 -36.78
CA PHE A 376 -15.75 -42.83 -36.83
C PHE A 376 -16.95 -43.03 -37.76
N GLY A 377 -17.20 -42.13 -38.71
CA GLY A 377 -18.37 -42.25 -39.58
C GLY A 377 -18.28 -41.54 -40.91
N ALA A 378 -17.35 -41.93 -41.79
CA ALA A 378 -17.44 -41.62 -43.23
C ALA A 378 -16.63 -42.63 -44.08
N GLY A 379 -16.79 -43.93 -43.81
CA GLY A 379 -16.43 -44.98 -44.75
C GLY A 379 -17.67 -45.40 -45.54
N SER A 380 -18.08 -44.65 -46.56
CA SER A 380 -19.06 -45.12 -47.53
C SER A 380 -18.41 -45.31 -48.89
N LYS A 381 -18.33 -46.58 -49.27
CA LYS A 381 -17.83 -47.13 -50.53
C LYS A 381 -18.45 -46.42 -51.74
N ARG A 382 -17.63 -46.08 -52.74
CA ARG A 382 -18.05 -46.17 -54.14
C ARG A 382 -17.13 -47.17 -54.84
N LEU A 383 -17.74 -48.29 -55.21
CA LEU A 383 -17.19 -49.31 -56.11
C LEU A 383 -17.00 -48.72 -57.51
N ARG A 384 -15.95 -49.22 -58.18
CA ARG A 384 -15.86 -49.28 -59.64
C ARG A 384 -16.94 -50.22 -60.17
N ASP A 385 -17.78 -49.75 -61.07
CA ASP A 385 -17.78 -50.11 -62.50
C ASP A 385 -18.61 -49.10 -63.29
#